data_AF-A0AAN3AC99-F1
#
_entry.id   AF-A0AAN3AC99-F1
#
_cell.length_a   1.000
_cell.length_b   1.000
_cell.length_c   1.000
_cell.angle_alpha   90.00
_cell.angle_beta   90.00
_cell.angle_gamma   90.00
#
_symmetry.space_group_name_H-M   'P 1'
#
loop_
_entity.id
_entity.type
_entity.pdbx_description
1 polymer ?
#
loop_
_entity_poly.entity_id
_entity_poly.type
_entity_poly.pdbx_seq_one_letter_code
_entity_poly.pdbx_strand_id
1 'polypeptide(L)' 'MTSFGKIGKYLIYIQNLLYILCFIKILFSLFFYEYEPSFMKDMAFTLPLLLALIVIPIIKKNIK' A
#
# COMPACT_ATOMS: atom_id res chain seq x y z
N MET A 1 6.91 23.19 -15.97
CA MET A 1 6.35 22.41 -14.84
C MET A 1 7.23 21.18 -14.67
N THR A 2 8.16 21.23 -13.70
CA THR A 2 9.29 20.29 -13.58
C THR A 2 8.80 18.84 -13.41
N SER A 3 9.56 17.89 -13.97
CA SER A 3 9.30 16.44 -13.94
C SER A 3 8.85 15.92 -12.57
N PHE A 4 9.38 16.51 -11.50
CA PHE A 4 9.05 16.23 -10.10
C PHE A 4 7.56 16.38 -9.75
N GLY A 5 6.84 17.35 -10.33
CA GLY A 5 5.42 17.57 -10.04
C GLY A 5 4.51 16.45 -10.56
N LYS A 6 4.93 15.73 -11.62
CA LYS A 6 4.21 14.55 -12.12
C LYS A 6 4.49 13.33 -11.24
N ILE A 7 5.76 13.12 -10.86
CA ILE A 7 6.19 11.99 -10.01
C ILE A 7 5.47 12.01 -8.65
N GLY A 8 5.33 13.19 -8.04
CA GLY A 8 4.59 13.34 -6.78
C GLY A 8 3.11 12.93 -6.88
N LYS A 9 2.45 13.19 -8.01
CA LYS A 9 1.05 12.75 -8.24
C LYS A 9 0.96 11.23 -8.38
N TYR A 10 1.85 10.60 -9.13
CA TYR A 10 1.89 9.13 -9.26
C TYR A 10 2.14 8.44 -7.92
N LEU A 11 3.05 8.96 -7.10
CA LEU A 11 3.30 8.43 -5.75
C LEU A 11 2.04 8.49 -4.87
N ILE A 12 1.22 9.54 -4.97
CA ILE A 12 -0.06 9.65 -4.25
C ILE A 12 -1.04 8.57 -4.72
N TYR A 13 -1.17 8.36 -6.04
CA TYR A 13 -2.07 7.32 -6.56
C TYR A 13 -1.65 5.92 -6.11
N ILE A 14 -0.35 5.61 -6.18
CA ILE A 14 0.19 4.33 -5.70
C ILE A 14 -0.06 4.16 -4.20
N GLN A 15 0.15 5.21 -3.41
CA GLN A 15 -0.10 5.17 -1.97
C GLN A 15 -1.58 4.89 -1.66
N ASN A 16 -2.50 5.55 -2.35
CA ASN A 16 -3.94 5.34 -2.17
C ASN A 16 -4.37 3.92 -2.57
N LEU A 17 -3.82 3.38 -3.65
CA LEU A 17 -4.08 2.00 -4.06
C LEU A 17 -3.62 0.99 -3.00
N LEU A 18 -2.44 1.19 -2.43
CA LEU A 18 -1.92 0.35 -1.35
C LEU A 18 -2.76 0.46 -0.07
N TYR A 19 -3.28 1.65 0.26
CA TYR A 19 -4.20 1.82 1.38
C TYR A 19 -5.51 1.05 1.16
N ILE A 20 -6.07 1.08 -0.05
CA ILE A 20 -7.28 0.31 -0.37
C ILE A 20 -7.02 -1.19 -0.25
N LEU A 21 -5.89 -1.68 -0.77
CA LEU A 21 -5.50 -3.10 -0.63
C LEU A 21 -5.32 -3.51 0.84
N CYS A 22 -4.71 -2.66 1.66
CA CYS A 22 -4.56 -2.88 3.08
C CYS A 22 -5.93 -2.90 3.80
N PHE A 23 -6.82 -1.97 3.45
CA PHE A 23 -8.16 -1.91 4.00
C PHE A 23 -8.98 -3.17 3.65
N ILE A 24 -8.93 -3.63 2.39
CA ILE A 24 -9.56 -4.88 1.99
C ILE A 24 -9.00 -6.04 2.80
N LYS A 25 -7.68 -6.11 2.99
CA LYS A 25 -7.06 -7.15 3.80
C LYS A 25 -7.57 -7.13 5.25
N ILE A 26 -7.67 -5.96 5.88
CA ILE A 26 -8.19 -5.82 7.24
C ILE A 26 -9.66 -6.26 7.30
N LEU A 27 -10.49 -5.85 6.34
CA LEU A 27 -11.88 -6.28 6.27
C LEU A 27 -12.01 -7.81 6.15
N PHE A 28 -11.22 -8.43 5.27
CA PHE A 28 -11.21 -9.89 5.12
C PHE A 28 -10.73 -10.58 6.39
N SER A 29 -9.68 -10.07 7.04
CA SER A 29 -9.18 -10.67 8.27
C SER A 29 -10.16 -10.52 9.44
N LEU A 30 -10.93 -9.43 9.49
CA LEU A 30 -11.85 -9.14 10.59
C LEU A 30 -13.22 -9.82 10.42
N PHE A 31 -13.74 -9.90 9.20
CA PHE A 31 -15.09 -10.42 8.92
C PHE A 31 -15.08 -11.80 8.25
N PHE A 32 -14.00 -12.18 7.58
CA PHE A 32 -13.93 -13.35 6.69
C PHE A 32 -12.64 -14.15 6.88
N TYR A 33 -12.10 -14.24 8.10
CA TYR A 33 -10.81 -14.88 8.37
C TYR A 33 -10.69 -16.32 7.80
N GLU A 34 -11.75 -17.12 7.93
CA GLU A 34 -11.80 -18.48 7.40
C GLU A 34 -11.79 -18.50 5.86
N TYR A 35 -12.38 -17.49 5.22
CA TYR A 35 -12.46 -17.33 3.78
C TYR A 35 -11.35 -16.45 3.19
N GLU A 36 -10.44 -15.94 4.03
CA GLU A 36 -9.36 -15.08 3.57
C GLU A 36 -8.47 -15.85 2.58
N PRO A 37 -8.24 -15.32 1.36
CA PRO A 37 -7.47 -16.00 0.33
C PRO A 37 -6.09 -16.41 0.82
N SER A 38 -5.61 -17.60 0.43
CA SER A 38 -4.29 -18.10 0.86
C SER A 38 -3.15 -17.11 0.56
N PHE A 39 -3.24 -16.35 -0.53
CA PHE A 39 -2.28 -15.31 -0.88
C PHE A 39 -2.27 -14.11 0.09
N MET A 40 -3.44 -13.73 0.65
CA MET A 40 -3.51 -12.63 1.63
C MET A 40 -2.94 -13.02 2.99
N LYS A 41 -3.04 -14.31 3.34
CA LYS A 41 -2.44 -14.90 4.54
C LYS A 41 -0.92 -15.01 4.45
N ASP A 42 -0.36 -15.00 3.24
CA ASP A 42 1.07 -15.14 3.03
C ASP A 42 1.84 -13.95 3.60
N MET A 43 2.91 -14.25 4.35
CA MET A 43 3.86 -13.25 4.83
C MET A 43 4.54 -12.54 3.66
N ALA A 44 4.77 -13.23 2.54
CA ALA A 44 5.35 -12.69 1.33
C ALA A 44 4.48 -11.61 0.66
N PHE A 45 3.17 -11.57 0.93
CA PHE A 45 2.31 -10.46 0.51
C PHE A 45 2.23 -9.37 1.57
N THR A 46 2.12 -9.77 2.83
CA THR A 46 1.93 -8.87 3.98
C THR A 46 3.13 -7.96 4.23
N LEU A 47 4.34 -8.51 4.22
CA LEU A 47 5.57 -7.78 4.50
C LEU A 47 5.85 -6.69 3.46
N PRO A 48 5.84 -6.98 2.14
CA PRO A 48 6.03 -5.96 1.12
C PRO A 48 4.95 -4.87 1.16
N LEU A 49 3.70 -5.22 1.45
CA LEU A 49 2.61 -4.25 1.57
C LEU A 49 2.88 -3.24 2.70
N LEU A 50 3.29 -3.73 3.87
CA LEU A 50 3.66 -2.92 5.03
C LEU A 50 4.89 -2.05 4.74
N LEU A 51 5.93 -2.62 4.14
CA LEU A 51 7.13 -1.89 3.75
C LEU A 51 6.80 -0.78 2.76
N ALA A 52 6.00 -1.05 1.72
CA ALA A 52 5.60 -0.05 0.74
C ALA A 52 4.81 1.10 1.38
N LEU A 53 3.92 0.80 2.33
CA LEU A 53 3.14 1.81 3.07
C LEU A 53 4.01 2.76 3.92
N ILE A 54 5.16 2.29 4.40
CA ILE A 54 6.11 3.11 5.18
C ILE A 54 7.09 3.85 4.26
N VAL A 55 7.60 3.19 3.23
CA VAL A 55 8.64 3.72 2.35
C VAL A 55 8.11 4.85 1.47
N ILE A 56 6.90 4.73 0.91
CA ILE A 56 6.33 5.75 0.02
C ILE A 56 6.18 7.13 0.68
N PRO A 57 5.60 7.27 1.90
CA PRO A 57 5.53 8.57 2.56
C PRO A 57 6.92 9.13 2.94
N ILE A 58 7.89 8.28 3.25
CA ILE A 58 9.29 8.71 3.48
C ILE A 58 9.89 9.28 2.20
N ILE A 59 9.76 8.58 1.07
CA ILE A 59 10.23 9.06 -0.24
C ILE A 59 9.53 10.37 -0.59
N LYS A 60 8.20 10.46 -0.41
CA LYS A 60 7.43 11.68 -0.65
C LYS A 60 7.91 12.86 0.19
N LYS A 61 8.30 12.64 1.45
CA LYS A 61 8.87 13.69 2.33
C LYS A 61 10.23 14.17 1.84
N ASN A 62 11.04 13.30 1.25
CA ASN A 62 12.37 13.65 0.73
C ASN A 62 12.36 14.27 -0.69
N ILE A 63 11.30 14.03 -1.47
CA ILE A 63 11.15 14.59 -2.83
C ILE A 63 10.57 16.03 -2.81
N LYS A 64 9.88 16.41 -1.74
CA LYS A 64 9.21 17.71 -1.60
C LYS A 64 10.18 18.78 -1.13
#